data_AF-A0A350I7N2-F1
#
_entry.id   AF-A0A350I7N2-F1
#
_cell.length_a   1.000
_cell.length_b   1.000
_cell.length_c   1.000
_cell.angle_alpha   90.00
_cell.angle_beta   90.00
_cell.angle_gamma   90.00
#
_symmetry.space_group_name_H-M   'P 1'
#
loop_
_entity.id
_entity.type
_entity.pdbx_description
1 polymer ?
#
loop_
_entity_poly.entity_id
_entity_poly.type
_entity_poly.pdbx_seq_one_letter_code
_entity_poly.pdbx_strand_id
1 'polypeptide(L)'
;MNSHTTTSKFIHWTFTILYAYGIFKQVDDLEQLEDASLLNFEILFAVAFLAVVLIRYFYMKGTPTLLGAHDEMRKGHLLIAKTVHRLVYFSLIMLPTTGLLIAALISLDIPGMRIAIALHEFSASLSYIVIAIHIGASLYSRLKGEGIWNAMVPIW
;
A
#
# COMPACT_ATOMS: atom_id res chain seq x y z
N MET A 1 12.01 -10.79 -20.13
CA MET A 1 11.60 -9.40 -19.87
C MET A 1 12.25 -8.98 -18.57
N ASN A 2 13.05 -7.90 -18.56
CA ASN A 2 13.83 -7.50 -17.37
C ASN A 2 13.29 -6.21 -16.71
N SER A 3 12.14 -5.72 -17.15
CA SER A 3 11.52 -4.50 -16.64
C SER A 3 10.00 -4.61 -16.64
N HIS A 4 9.37 -3.91 -15.71
CA HIS A 4 7.93 -3.75 -15.67
C HIS A 4 7.44 -2.85 -16.82
N THR A 5 6.18 -3.03 -17.20
CA THR A 5 5.53 -2.18 -18.22
C THR A 5 5.42 -0.73 -17.71
N THR A 6 5.33 0.24 -18.63
CA THR A 6 5.09 1.65 -18.28
C THR A 6 3.86 1.81 -17.41
N THR A 7 2.78 1.08 -17.71
CA THR A 7 1.54 1.08 -16.91
C THR A 7 1.77 0.56 -15.49
N SER A 8 2.53 -0.52 -15.31
CA SER A 8 2.87 -1.06 -13.98
C SER A 8 3.63 -0.03 -13.14
N LYS A 9 4.63 0.63 -13.74
CA LYS A 9 5.42 1.67 -13.10
C LYS A 9 4.55 2.86 -12.72
N PHE A 10 3.74 3.35 -13.66
CA PHE A 10 2.81 4.45 -13.41
C PHE A 10 1.88 4.14 -12.23
N ILE A 11 1.21 2.99 -12.22
CA ILE A 11 0.31 2.61 -11.13
C ILE A 11 1.05 2.52 -9.79
N HIS A 12 2.25 1.96 -9.75
CA HIS A 12 3.02 1.85 -8.50
C HIS A 12 3.42 3.21 -7.93
N TRP A 13 3.93 4.12 -8.76
CA TRP A 13 4.34 5.45 -8.29
C TRP A 13 3.17 6.34 -7.94
N THR A 14 2.06 6.27 -8.70
CA THR A 14 0.80 6.92 -8.34
C THR A 14 0.31 6.43 -6.98
N PHE A 15 0.29 5.11 -6.77
CA PHE A 15 -0.05 4.52 -5.47
C PHE A 15 0.87 5.02 -4.34
N THR A 16 2.19 5.08 -4.56
CA THR A 16 3.15 5.54 -3.56
C THR A 16 2.92 6.99 -3.15
N ILE A 17 2.64 7.86 -4.13
CA ILE A 17 2.35 9.29 -3.88
C ILE A 17 1.05 9.44 -3.08
N LEU A 18 -0.01 8.71 -3.48
CA LEU A 18 -1.29 8.73 -2.76
C LEU A 18 -1.13 8.22 -1.33
N TYR A 19 -0.37 7.14 -1.12
CA TYR A 19 -0.11 6.61 0.21
C TYR A 19 0.62 7.63 1.10
N ALA A 20 1.67 8.28 0.56
CA ALA A 20 2.38 9.33 1.28
C ALA A 20 1.45 10.51 1.62
N TYR A 21 0.60 10.94 0.67
CA TYR A 21 -0.40 11.97 0.91
C TYR A 21 -1.35 11.58 2.06
N GLY A 22 -1.85 10.34 2.07
CA GLY A 22 -2.72 9.84 3.12
C GLY A 22 -2.08 9.88 4.51
N ILE A 23 -0.78 9.59 4.63
CA ILE A 23 -0.03 9.73 5.89
C ILE A 23 0.07 11.20 6.31
N PHE A 24 0.43 12.09 5.38
CA PHE A 24 0.62 13.51 5.71
C PHE A 24 -0.69 14.24 6.04
N LYS A 25 -1.82 13.73 5.55
CA LYS A 25 -3.14 14.35 5.68
C LYS A 25 -4.10 13.55 6.54
N GLN A 26 -3.60 12.54 7.25
CA GLN A 26 -4.37 11.77 8.21
C GLN A 26 -5.02 12.68 9.26
N VAL A 27 -6.18 12.27 9.76
CA VAL A 27 -6.85 12.97 10.87
C VAL A 27 -6.08 12.78 12.18
N ASP A 28 -5.95 13.83 12.97
CA ASP A 28 -5.28 13.75 14.28
C ASP A 28 -6.23 13.23 15.38
N ASP A 29 -7.52 13.57 15.28
CA ASP A 29 -8.56 13.15 16.21
C ASP A 29 -9.84 12.77 15.44
N LEU A 30 -10.59 11.81 15.99
CA LEU A 30 -11.88 11.38 15.44
C LEU A 30 -12.96 12.44 15.54
N GLU A 31 -12.89 13.37 16.50
CA GLU A 31 -13.82 14.51 16.60
C GLU A 31 -13.82 15.35 15.32
N GLN A 32 -12.71 15.38 14.56
CA GLN A 32 -12.66 16.09 13.28
C GLN A 32 -13.63 15.52 12.24
N LEU A 33 -13.98 14.23 12.35
CA LEU A 33 -14.90 13.55 11.44
C LEU A 33 -16.38 13.92 11.68
N GLU A 34 -16.69 14.72 12.70
CA GLU A 34 -17.99 15.38 12.83
C GLU A 34 -18.22 16.43 11.73
N ASP A 35 -17.14 16.98 11.14
CA ASP A 35 -17.23 17.82 9.96
C ASP A 35 -17.59 16.98 8.74
N ALA A 36 -18.80 17.17 8.23
CA ALA A 36 -19.31 16.41 7.09
C ALA A 36 -18.48 16.61 5.81
N SER A 37 -17.84 17.76 5.62
CA SER A 37 -16.98 17.98 4.44
C SER A 37 -15.71 17.15 4.55
N LEU A 38 -15.08 17.12 5.73
CA LEU A 38 -13.90 16.31 5.99
C LEU A 38 -14.21 14.81 5.90
N LEU A 39 -15.29 14.34 6.53
CA LEU A 39 -15.71 12.94 6.46
C LEU A 39 -15.94 12.49 5.01
N ASN A 40 -16.64 13.30 4.20
CA ASN A 40 -16.87 12.99 2.79
C ASN A 40 -15.56 12.97 1.97
N PHE A 41 -14.61 13.86 2.29
CA PHE A 41 -13.29 13.85 1.66
C PHE A 41 -12.53 12.57 1.99
N GLU A 42 -12.50 12.16 3.27
CA GLU A 42 -11.84 10.92 3.71
C GLU A 42 -12.47 9.68 3.07
N ILE A 43 -13.80 9.62 2.96
CA ILE A 43 -14.50 8.54 2.26
C ILE A 43 -14.08 8.49 0.78
N LEU A 44 -14.13 9.63 0.08
CA LEU A 44 -13.74 9.71 -1.33
C LEU A 44 -12.28 9.28 -1.53
N PHE A 45 -11.40 9.78 -0.67
CA PHE A 45 -9.99 9.45 -0.71
C PHE A 45 -9.75 7.96 -0.46
N ALA A 46 -10.37 7.37 0.57
CA ALA A 46 -10.25 5.95 0.89
C ALA A 46 -10.79 5.06 -0.23
N VAL A 47 -11.92 5.40 -0.86
CA VAL A 47 -12.45 4.67 -2.02
C VAL A 47 -11.51 4.76 -3.21
N ALA A 48 -11.02 5.95 -3.55
CA ALA A 48 -10.09 6.14 -4.67
C ALA A 48 -8.77 5.39 -4.43
N PHE A 49 -8.22 5.47 -3.22
CA PHE A 49 -7.02 4.76 -2.82
C PHE A 49 -7.20 3.24 -2.90
N LEU A 50 -8.29 2.71 -2.33
CA LEU A 50 -8.61 1.28 -2.41
C LEU A 50 -8.77 0.82 -3.86
N ALA A 51 -9.45 1.59 -4.71
CA ALA A 51 -9.58 1.28 -6.13
C ALA A 51 -8.22 1.17 -6.83
N VAL A 52 -7.31 2.13 -6.61
CA VAL A 52 -5.96 2.10 -7.17
C VAL A 52 -5.16 0.88 -6.68
N VAL A 53 -5.26 0.54 -5.39
CA VAL A 53 -4.59 -0.63 -4.80
C VAL A 53 -5.13 -1.94 -5.43
N LEU A 54 -6.44 -2.06 -5.60
CA LEU A 54 -7.07 -3.23 -6.22
C LEU A 54 -6.71 -3.36 -7.70
N ILE A 55 -6.75 -2.26 -8.45
CA ILE A 55 -6.30 -2.23 -9.86
C ILE A 55 -4.85 -2.73 -9.93
N ARG A 56 -3.96 -2.23 -9.06
CA ARG A 56 -2.57 -2.67 -8.99
C ARG A 56 -2.47 -4.16 -8.69
N TYR A 57 -3.19 -4.64 -7.69
CA TYR A 57 -3.18 -6.04 -7.29
C TYR A 57 -3.57 -6.95 -8.45
N PHE A 58 -4.71 -6.69 -9.09
CA PHE A 58 -5.20 -7.53 -10.18
C PHE A 58 -4.33 -7.45 -11.44
N TYR A 59 -3.76 -6.28 -11.74
CA TYR A 59 -2.83 -6.11 -12.86
C TYR A 59 -1.53 -6.87 -12.64
N MET A 60 -1.04 -6.94 -11.39
CA MET A 60 0.28 -7.50 -11.06
C MET A 60 0.25 -8.96 -10.56
N LYS A 61 -0.92 -9.55 -10.29
CA LYS A 61 -1.05 -10.88 -9.65
C LYS A 61 -0.31 -12.01 -10.38
N GLY A 62 -0.13 -11.89 -11.70
CA GLY A 62 0.58 -12.87 -12.53
C GLY A 62 2.06 -12.55 -12.77
N THR A 63 2.55 -11.40 -12.32
CA THR A 63 3.93 -10.96 -12.58
C THR A 63 4.91 -11.56 -11.56
N PRO A 64 6.08 -12.07 -11.98
CA PRO A 64 7.12 -12.52 -11.06
C PRO A 64 7.55 -11.42 -10.08
N THR A 65 7.65 -11.77 -8.79
CA THR A 65 7.99 -10.82 -7.71
C THR A 65 9.40 -10.24 -7.82
N LEU A 66 10.34 -10.99 -8.39
CA LEU A 66 11.74 -10.58 -8.57
C LEU A 66 12.04 -10.32 -10.06
N LEU A 67 11.08 -9.77 -10.80
CA LEU A 67 11.30 -9.40 -12.19
C LEU A 67 12.48 -8.43 -12.30
N GLY A 68 13.39 -8.68 -13.24
CA GLY A 68 14.61 -7.88 -13.42
C GLY A 68 15.81 -8.32 -12.58
N ALA A 69 15.66 -9.35 -11.74
CA ALA A 69 16.82 -9.99 -11.10
C ALA A 69 17.78 -10.57 -12.15
N HIS A 70 19.06 -10.18 -12.10
CA HIS A 70 20.08 -10.66 -13.04
C HIS A 70 20.61 -12.06 -12.68
N ASP A 71 20.71 -12.35 -11.39
CA ASP A 71 21.22 -13.63 -10.88
C ASP A 71 20.09 -14.54 -10.40
N GLU A 72 20.38 -15.84 -10.33
CA GLU A 72 19.48 -16.80 -9.68
C GLU A 72 19.36 -16.48 -8.19
N MET A 73 18.24 -15.87 -7.83
CA MET A 73 17.93 -15.54 -6.45
C MET A 73 17.61 -16.81 -5.66
N ARG A 74 18.29 -16.99 -4.51
CA ARG A 74 18.04 -18.11 -3.60
C ARG A 74 16.55 -18.18 -3.24
N LYS A 75 15.97 -19.39 -3.22
CA LYS A 75 14.54 -19.63 -2.94
C LYS A 75 14.02 -18.91 -1.68
N GLY A 76 14.85 -18.76 -0.66
CA GLY A 76 14.53 -18.01 0.56
C GLY A 76 14.25 -16.53 0.31
N HIS A 77 15.05 -15.85 -0.52
CA HIS A 77 14.82 -14.45 -0.88
C HIS A 77 13.51 -14.28 -1.63
N LEU A 78 13.21 -15.21 -2.55
CA LEU A 78 11.93 -15.20 -3.28
C LEU A 78 10.74 -15.39 -2.34
N LEU A 79 10.85 -16.28 -1.35
CA LEU A 79 9.81 -16.47 -0.34
C LEU A 79 9.58 -15.18 0.46
N ILE A 80 10.64 -14.57 0.98
CA ILE A 80 10.57 -13.33 1.74
C ILE A 80 9.96 -12.21 0.89
N ALA A 81 10.42 -12.03 -0.34
CA ALA A 81 9.90 -11.00 -1.24
C ALA A 81 8.40 -11.20 -1.53
N LYS A 82 7.95 -12.44 -1.76
CA LYS A 82 6.53 -12.76 -1.94
C LYS A 82 5.72 -12.45 -0.68
N THR A 83 6.23 -12.83 0.50
CA THR A 83 5.57 -12.57 1.78
C THR A 83 5.43 -11.07 2.03
N VAL A 84 6.51 -10.29 1.86
CA VAL A 84 6.49 -8.84 2.02
C VAL A 84 5.49 -8.20 1.06
N HIS A 85 5.49 -8.55 -0.23
CA HIS A 85 4.52 -8.01 -1.18
C HIS A 85 3.07 -8.34 -0.81
N ARG A 86 2.80 -9.56 -0.34
CA ARG A 86 1.45 -9.95 0.12
C ARG A 86 1.04 -9.14 1.35
N LEU A 87 1.93 -8.94 2.31
CA LEU A 87 1.66 -8.14 3.51
C LEU A 87 1.48 -6.65 3.17
N VAL A 88 2.24 -6.13 2.21
CA VAL A 88 2.03 -4.79 1.65
C VAL A 88 0.61 -4.68 1.08
N TYR A 89 0.19 -5.58 0.19
CA TYR A 89 -1.19 -5.56 -0.33
C TYR A 89 -2.24 -5.72 0.78
N PHE A 90 -2.03 -6.65 1.71
CA PHE A 90 -2.96 -6.90 2.81
C PHE A 90 -3.16 -5.64 3.66
N SER A 91 -2.08 -5.02 4.12
CA SER A 91 -2.14 -3.80 4.94
C SER A 91 -2.78 -2.63 4.19
N LEU A 92 -2.44 -2.45 2.91
CA LEU A 92 -2.94 -1.35 2.08
C LEU A 92 -4.38 -1.51 1.59
N ILE A 93 -4.93 -2.72 1.62
CA ILE A 93 -6.35 -2.97 1.40
C ILE A 93 -7.10 -2.79 2.72
N MET A 94 -6.57 -3.34 3.82
CA MET A 94 -7.19 -3.26 5.14
C MET A 94 -7.29 -1.81 5.64
N LEU A 95 -6.26 -0.98 5.41
CA LEU A 95 -6.23 0.41 5.87
C LEU A 95 -7.41 1.25 5.36
N PRO A 96 -7.65 1.44 4.04
CA PRO A 96 -8.81 2.18 3.56
C PRO A 96 -10.13 1.46 3.86
N THR A 97 -10.16 0.12 3.87
CA THR A 97 -11.38 -0.63 4.17
C THR A 97 -11.85 -0.41 5.62
N THR A 98 -10.92 -0.39 6.56
CA THR A 98 -11.23 -0.09 7.97
C THR A 98 -11.53 1.39 8.18
N GLY A 99 -10.93 2.30 7.40
CA GLY A 99 -11.31 3.73 7.39
C GLY A 99 -12.75 3.94 6.91
N LEU A 100 -13.15 3.24 5.85
CA LEU A 100 -14.53 3.24 5.36
C LEU A 100 -15.50 2.60 6.37
N LEU A 101 -15.07 1.57 7.10
CA LEU A 101 -15.84 1.02 8.21
C LEU A 101 -16.05 2.07 9.30
N ILE A 102 -15.00 2.78 9.73
CA ILE A 102 -15.12 3.87 10.71
C ILE A 102 -16.12 4.92 10.22
N ALA A 103 -15.98 5.38 8.98
CA ALA A 103 -16.90 6.35 8.38
C ALA A 103 -18.35 5.86 8.36
N ALA A 104 -18.57 4.58 8.04
CA ALA A 104 -19.90 3.96 8.05
C ALA A 104 -20.46 3.86 9.48
N LEU A 105 -19.65 3.50 10.48
CA LEU A 105 -20.08 3.44 11.87
C LEU A 105 -20.51 4.83 12.39
N ILE A 106 -19.76 5.89 12.05
CA ILE A 106 -20.12 7.28 12.36
C ILE A 106 -21.43 7.66 11.68
N SER A 107 -21.52 7.43 10.36
CA SER A 107 -22.66 7.89 9.55
C SER A 107 -23.98 7.19 9.89
N LEU A 108 -23.91 5.95 10.36
CA LEU A 108 -25.08 5.13 10.70
C LEU A 108 -25.39 5.12 12.20
N ASP A 109 -24.57 5.77 13.03
CA ASP A 109 -24.67 5.79 14.49
C ASP A 109 -24.79 4.37 15.11
N ILE A 110 -23.92 3.46 14.66
CA ILE A 110 -23.92 2.05 15.11
C ILE A 110 -22.71 1.72 15.99
N PRO A 111 -22.87 0.83 16.99
CA PRO A 111 -21.78 0.46 17.89
C PRO A 111 -20.67 -0.32 17.16
N GLY A 112 -19.45 -0.29 17.71
CA GLY A 112 -18.30 -1.03 17.17
C GLY A 112 -17.05 -0.19 16.93
N MET A 113 -17.12 1.12 17.19
CA MET A 113 -16.06 2.10 16.91
C MET A 113 -14.68 1.69 17.43
N ARG A 114 -14.60 1.22 18.69
CA ARG A 114 -13.34 0.77 19.31
C ARG A 114 -12.64 -0.34 18.52
N ILE A 115 -13.39 -1.30 17.99
CA ILE A 115 -12.81 -2.41 17.21
C ILE A 115 -12.36 -1.90 15.84
N ALA A 116 -13.16 -1.05 15.20
CA ALA A 116 -12.82 -0.48 13.89
C ALA A 116 -11.55 0.37 13.94
N ILE A 117 -11.40 1.23 14.96
CA ILE A 117 -10.19 2.03 15.21
C ILE A 117 -8.99 1.11 15.43
N ALA A 118 -9.11 0.11 16.33
CA ALA A 118 -8.01 -0.80 16.61
C ALA A 118 -7.55 -1.56 15.36
N LEU A 119 -8.48 -1.99 14.49
CA LEU A 119 -8.15 -2.61 13.20
C LEU A 119 -7.48 -1.63 12.23
N HIS A 120 -7.93 -0.38 12.22
CA HIS A 120 -7.35 0.67 11.37
C HIS A 120 -5.93 1.03 11.79
N GLU A 121 -5.70 1.28 13.09
CA GLU A 121 -4.38 1.56 13.66
C GLU A 121 -3.41 0.39 13.48
N PHE A 122 -3.89 -0.85 13.66
CA PHE A 122 -3.12 -2.04 13.36
C PHE A 122 -2.72 -2.08 11.89
N SER A 123 -3.65 -1.78 10.97
CA SER A 123 -3.40 -1.77 9.54
C SER A 123 -2.38 -0.68 9.15
N ALA A 124 -2.48 0.51 9.76
CA ALA A 124 -1.54 1.60 9.57
C ALA A 124 -0.13 1.21 10.05
N SER A 125 -0.01 0.72 11.28
CA SER A 125 1.26 0.27 11.86
C SER A 125 1.90 -0.85 11.04
N LEU A 126 1.11 -1.84 10.64
CA LEU A 126 1.58 -2.92 9.77
C LEU A 126 2.08 -2.36 8.44
N SER A 127 1.36 -1.42 7.82
CA SER A 127 1.74 -0.82 6.55
C SER A 127 3.09 -0.10 6.63
N TYR A 128 3.33 0.68 7.70
CA TYR A 128 4.61 1.38 7.91
C TYR A 128 5.78 0.41 7.97
N ILE A 129 5.64 -0.66 8.76
CA ILE A 129 6.70 -1.65 8.94
C ILE A 129 6.99 -2.38 7.62
N VAL A 130 5.96 -2.89 6.94
CA VAL A 130 6.17 -3.72 5.74
C VAL A 130 6.63 -2.90 4.55
N ILE A 131 6.22 -1.63 4.44
CA ILE A 131 6.71 -0.70 3.41
C ILE A 131 8.15 -0.30 3.69
N ALA A 132 8.53 -0.03 4.94
CA ALA A 132 9.93 0.24 5.29
C ALA A 132 10.82 -0.95 4.92
N ILE A 133 10.38 -2.19 5.22
CA ILE A 133 11.08 -3.42 4.81
C ILE A 133 11.15 -3.52 3.28
N HIS A 134 10.05 -3.26 2.57
CA HIS A 134 9.98 -3.30 1.11
C HIS A 134 10.95 -2.32 0.45
N ILE A 135 10.99 -1.07 0.92
CA ILE A 135 11.91 -0.04 0.43
C ILE A 135 13.36 -0.41 0.78
N GLY A 136 13.63 -0.80 2.03
CA GLY A 136 14.96 -1.20 2.48
C GLY A 136 15.52 -2.38 1.67
N ALA A 137 14.71 -3.40 1.40
CA ALA A 137 15.08 -4.52 0.55
C ALA A 137 15.37 -4.08 -0.90
N SER A 138 14.58 -3.15 -1.43
CA SER A 138 14.76 -2.62 -2.80
C SER A 138 16.04 -1.80 -2.93
N LEU A 139 16.36 -0.98 -1.92
CA LEU A 139 17.61 -0.21 -1.85
C LEU A 139 18.83 -1.14 -1.67
N TYR A 140 18.72 -2.14 -0.80
CA TYR A 140 19.77 -3.14 -0.63
C TYR A 140 20.08 -3.89 -1.94
N SER A 141 19.02 -4.32 -2.65
CA SER A 141 19.13 -4.95 -3.96
C SER A 141 19.77 -4.03 -5.01
N ARG A 142 19.43 -2.73 -4.97
CA ARG A 142 20.06 -1.70 -5.82
C ARG A 142 21.56 -1.60 -5.58
N LEU A 143 21.99 -1.54 -4.31
CA LEU A 143 23.42 -1.45 -3.95
C LEU A 143 24.21 -2.67 -4.41
N LYS A 144 23.57 -3.84 -4.47
CA LYS A 144 24.16 -5.07 -5.00
C LYS A 144 24.15 -5.18 -6.53
N GLY A 145 23.48 -4.28 -7.24
CA GLY A 145 23.37 -4.36 -8.69
C GLY A 145 22.47 -5.49 -9.20
N GLU A 146 21.55 -5.99 -8.38
CA GLU A 146 20.70 -7.15 -8.72
C GLU A 146 19.65 -6.85 -9.81
N GLY A 147 19.43 -5.57 -10.17
CA GLY A 147 18.52 -5.18 -11.27
C GLY A 147 17.04 -5.01 -10.88
N ILE A 148 16.64 -5.40 -9.67
CA ILE A 148 15.23 -5.35 -9.21
C ILE A 148 14.71 -3.91 -9.12
N TRP A 149 15.48 -3.00 -8.52
CA TRP A 149 15.13 -1.56 -8.42
C TRP A 149 14.87 -0.93 -9.80
N ASN A 150 15.81 -1.20 -10.69
CA ASN A 150 15.86 -0.75 -12.07
C ASN A 150 14.65 -1.21 -12.90
N ALA A 151 14.08 -2.37 -12.56
CA ALA A 151 12.87 -2.86 -13.19
C ALA A 151 11.62 -2.01 -12.88
N MET A 152 11.62 -1.23 -11.79
CA MET A 152 10.42 -0.55 -11.25
C MET A 152 10.46 0.99 -11.29
N VAL A 153 11.63 1.60 -11.51
CA VAL A 153 11.74 3.06 -11.71
C VAL A 153 11.36 3.49 -13.14
N PRO A 154 10.68 4.65 -13.31
CA PRO A 154 10.22 5.12 -14.62
C PRO A 154 11.34 5.77 -15.47
N ILE A 155 12.40 6.26 -14.84
CA ILE A 155 13.54 6.95 -15.48
C ILE A 155 14.84 6.40 -14.88
N TRP A 156 15.86 6.24 -15.72
CA TRP A 156 17.19 5.74 -15.35
C TRP A 156 18.16 6.89 -15.12
#